data_AF-A0A5N5J8V3-F1
#
_entry.id   AF-A0A5N5J8V3-F1
#
_cell.length_a   1.000
_cell.length_b   1.000
_cell.length_c   1.000
_cell.angle_alpha   90.00
_cell.angle_beta   90.00
_cell.angle_gamma   90.00
#
_symmetry.space_group_name_H-M   'P 1'
#
loop_
_entity.id
_entity.type
_entity.pdbx_description
1 polymer ?
#
loop_
_entity_poly.entity_id
_entity_poly.type
_entity_poly.pdbx_seq_one_letter_code
_entity_poly.pdbx_strand_id
1 'polypeptide(L)'
;MASISAGSVWSRLPSASHQFLRANRVAPACESGWLDGLKVGDVLLTINGTSVTKYSDLDSMHWKGWKSREAPVPQVVRNRAELSITLPTFAADDLETDHVVYALDAVAQKPPHAVRLRVSSLPSNVFISAVTIGSPAALYSRSNLFVAHINKKPTTDLDSFVDALTRIGRDE
;
A
#
# COMPACT_ATOMS: atom_id res chain seq x y z
N MET A 1 34.57 55.89 -3.25
CA MET A 1 34.39 55.13 -4.49
C MET A 1 34.39 53.65 -4.15
N ALA A 2 33.29 52.98 -4.48
CA ALA A 2 32.95 51.60 -4.13
C ALA A 2 33.72 50.56 -4.95
N SER A 3 33.71 49.29 -4.49
CA SER A 3 33.65 48.02 -5.27
C SER A 3 34.55 46.94 -4.65
N ILE A 4 34.20 45.67 -4.43
CA ILE A 4 32.98 44.83 -4.41
C ILE A 4 33.36 43.71 -3.40
N SER A 5 32.58 43.51 -2.33
CA SER A 5 32.61 42.27 -1.55
C SER A 5 31.43 41.44 -2.03
N ALA A 6 31.72 40.37 -2.77
CA ALA A 6 30.72 39.39 -3.20
C ALA A 6 30.32 38.51 -2.01
N GLY A 7 29.57 39.10 -1.07
CA GLY A 7 28.84 38.37 -0.05
C GLY A 7 27.51 37.91 -0.60
N SER A 8 27.48 36.75 -1.26
CA SER A 8 26.24 36.04 -1.58
C SER A 8 26.16 34.73 -0.78
N VAL A 9 26.04 34.85 0.54
CA VAL A 9 25.54 33.76 1.39
C VAL A 9 24.01 33.81 1.33
N TRP A 10 23.46 33.28 0.24
CA TRP A 10 22.05 32.91 0.22
C TRP A 10 21.93 31.55 0.89
N SER A 11 21.64 31.53 2.19
CA SER A 11 21.05 30.36 2.83
C SER A 11 19.63 30.71 3.29
N ARG A 12 18.71 30.87 2.33
CA ARG A 12 17.31 30.59 2.63
C ARG A 12 17.15 29.08 2.70
N LEU A 13 17.28 28.52 3.90
CA LEU A 13 16.67 27.22 4.17
C LEU A 13 15.15 27.40 4.12
N PRO A 14 14.42 26.44 3.52
CA PRO A 14 13.07 26.67 3.02
C PRO A 14 12.10 26.88 4.19
N SER A 15 11.19 27.85 4.05
CA SER A 15 10.03 27.98 4.95
C SER A 15 9.09 26.79 4.73
N ALA A 16 9.44 25.65 5.31
CA ALA A 16 8.60 24.48 5.29
C ALA A 16 7.44 24.74 6.25
N SER A 17 6.27 25.10 5.71
CA SER A 17 5.06 25.27 6.52
C SER A 17 4.81 23.98 7.30
N HIS A 18 4.75 24.08 8.62
CA HIS A 18 4.35 22.97 9.47
C HIS A 18 2.88 22.66 9.18
N GLN A 19 2.57 21.40 8.85
CA GLN A 19 1.21 20.97 8.55
C GLN A 19 0.91 19.70 9.34
N PHE A 20 -0.34 19.57 9.77
CA PHE A 20 -0.81 18.31 10.34
C PHE A 20 -0.97 17.28 9.22
N LEU A 21 -0.38 16.11 9.42
CA LEU A 21 -0.51 15.00 8.47
C LEU A 21 -1.79 14.23 8.77
N ARG A 22 -2.67 14.15 7.77
CA ARG A 22 -3.94 13.43 7.85
C ARG A 22 -3.88 12.16 7.02
N ALA A 23 -4.31 11.04 7.60
CA ALA A 23 -4.48 9.78 6.89
C ALA A 23 -5.62 9.90 5.88
N ASN A 24 -5.30 10.11 4.61
CA ASN A 24 -6.30 10.26 3.55
C ASN A 24 -6.78 8.89 3.01
N ARG A 25 -5.88 7.92 2.98
CA ARG A 25 -6.14 6.56 2.51
C ARG A 25 -5.35 5.56 3.35
N VAL A 26 -5.93 4.38 3.55
CA VAL A 26 -5.29 3.23 4.21
C VAL A 26 -5.46 2.04 3.27
N ALA A 27 -4.37 1.32 3.00
CA ALA A 27 -4.41 0.18 2.08
C ALA A 27 -5.08 -1.04 2.75
N PRO A 28 -5.91 -1.81 2.04
CA PRO A 28 -6.66 -2.95 2.58
C PRO A 28 -5.78 -4.14 3.00
N ALA A 29 -4.59 -4.31 2.42
CA ALA A 29 -3.61 -5.29 2.93
C ALA A 29 -3.05 -4.90 4.32
N CYS A 30 -3.11 -3.60 4.61
CA CYS A 30 -2.77 -3.02 5.89
C CYS A 30 -3.98 -3.03 6.85
N GLU A 31 -5.13 -3.60 6.45
CA GLU A 31 -6.07 -4.28 7.38
C GLU A 31 -5.46 -5.59 7.87
N SER A 32 -4.18 -5.53 8.22
CA SER A 32 -3.64 -6.27 9.33
C SER A 32 -4.73 -6.36 10.39
N GLY A 33 -5.14 -7.59 10.75
CA GLY A 33 -6.27 -7.87 11.66
C GLY A 33 -6.10 -7.32 13.09
N TRP A 34 -5.23 -6.33 13.26
CA TRP A 34 -5.10 -5.49 14.43
C TRP A 34 -6.29 -4.54 14.44
N LEU A 35 -7.17 -4.76 15.42
CA LEU A 35 -8.39 -4.01 15.66
C LEU A 35 -8.17 -2.48 15.77
N ASP A 36 -6.94 -2.03 15.95
CA ASP A 36 -6.53 -0.64 16.23
C ASP A 36 -5.58 -0.02 15.19
N GLY A 37 -5.67 -0.41 13.91
CA GLY A 37 -4.93 0.24 12.82
C GLY A 37 -5.28 1.72 12.58
N LEU A 38 -4.47 2.39 11.76
CA LEU A 38 -4.77 3.72 11.21
C LEU A 38 -6.09 3.68 10.42
N LYS A 39 -6.92 4.71 10.59
CA LYS A 39 -8.17 4.87 9.85
C LYS A 39 -8.13 6.14 9.02
N VAL A 40 -8.91 6.13 7.94
CA VAL A 40 -9.09 7.32 7.11
C VAL A 40 -9.67 8.44 7.98
N GLY A 41 -9.01 9.59 7.96
CA GLY A 41 -9.39 10.77 8.72
C GLY A 41 -8.54 11.03 9.96
N ASP A 42 -7.75 10.06 10.43
CA ASP A 42 -6.87 10.26 11.58
C ASP A 42 -5.82 11.34 11.31
N VAL A 43 -5.52 12.13 12.34
CA VAL A 43 -4.46 13.14 12.28
C VAL A 43 -3.28 12.66 13.11
N LEU A 44 -2.11 12.57 12.50
CA LEU A 44 -0.88 12.13 13.13
C LEU A 44 -0.22 13.29 13.88
N LEU A 45 0.11 13.09 15.15
CA LEU A 45 0.76 14.10 16.00
C LEU A 45 2.23 13.75 16.22
N THR A 46 2.48 12.56 16.76
CA THR A 46 3.83 12.12 17.12
C THR A 46 4.02 10.66 16.74
N ILE A 47 5.29 10.29 16.55
CA ILE A 47 5.71 8.90 16.38
C ILE A 47 6.88 8.67 17.32
N ASN A 48 6.76 7.68 18.21
CA ASN A 48 7.82 7.34 19.18
C ASN A 48 8.30 8.58 19.96
N GLY A 49 7.37 9.47 20.34
CA GLY A 49 7.65 10.71 21.07
C GLY A 49 8.23 11.85 20.23
N THR A 50 8.44 11.66 18.92
CA THR A 50 8.90 12.73 18.02
C THR A 50 7.70 13.36 17.30
N SER A 51 7.54 14.68 17.41
CA SER A 51 6.48 15.41 16.71
C SER A 51 6.67 15.39 15.21
N VAL A 52 5.60 15.11 14.47
CA VAL A 52 5.63 14.96 13.02
C VAL A 52 4.78 16.07 12.39
N THR A 53 5.46 16.97 11.69
CA THR A 53 4.82 18.14 11.04
C THR A 53 5.15 18.26 9.57
N LYS A 54 6.09 17.42 9.10
CA LYS A 54 6.57 17.36 7.72
C LYS A 54 6.70 15.91 7.29
N TYR A 55 6.63 15.67 5.99
CA TYR A 55 6.86 14.34 5.44
C TYR A 55 8.28 13.82 5.71
N SER A 56 9.28 14.70 5.76
CA SER A 56 10.66 14.34 6.12
C SER A 56 10.79 13.77 7.54
N ASP A 57 9.87 14.12 8.44
CA ASP A 57 9.92 13.63 9.82
C ASP A 57 9.52 12.14 9.88
N LEU A 58 8.80 11.64 8.86
CA LEU A 58 8.43 10.22 8.72
C LEU A 58 9.63 9.33 8.36
N ASP A 59 10.68 9.87 7.74
CA ASP A 59 11.89 9.08 7.42
C ASP A 59 12.57 8.50 8.67
N SER A 60 12.38 9.16 9.82
CA SER A 60 12.86 8.68 11.12
C SER A 60 12.23 7.36 11.56
N MET A 61 11.03 7.03 11.05
CA MET A 61 10.33 5.76 11.31
C MET A 61 11.04 4.59 10.64
N HIS A 62 11.43 4.79 9.38
CA HIS A 62 12.01 3.73 8.54
C HIS A 62 13.38 3.28 9.06
N TRP A 63 14.20 4.21 9.55
CA TRP A 63 15.58 3.89 9.95
C TRP A 63 15.67 3.17 11.30
N LYS A 64 14.79 3.49 12.26
CA LYS A 64 14.84 2.92 13.61
C LYS A 64 14.07 1.60 13.71
N GLY A 65 12.86 1.52 13.15
CA GLY A 65 11.99 0.34 13.29
C GLY A 65 12.45 -0.90 12.52
N TRP A 66 13.06 -0.74 11.34
CA TRP A 66 13.56 -1.88 10.55
C TRP A 66 14.70 -2.64 11.25
N LYS A 67 15.60 -1.92 11.95
CA LYS A 67 16.73 -2.53 12.67
C LYS A 67 16.34 -3.06 14.05
N SER A 68 15.36 -2.46 14.73
CA SER A 68 14.99 -2.85 16.10
C SER A 68 13.81 -3.83 16.19
N ARG A 69 13.06 -4.06 15.10
CA ARG A 69 11.83 -4.89 15.10
C ARG A 69 10.77 -4.38 16.10
N GLU A 70 10.94 -3.16 16.60
CA GLU A 70 9.99 -2.49 17.49
C GLU A 70 8.90 -1.83 16.65
N ALA A 71 7.65 -2.15 16.95
CA ALA A 71 6.51 -1.53 16.30
C ALA A 71 6.46 -0.04 16.69
N PRO A 72 6.46 0.91 15.73
CA PRO A 72 6.25 2.30 16.04
C PRO A 72 4.91 2.52 16.75
N VAL A 73 4.94 3.37 17.77
CA VAL A 73 3.77 3.80 18.54
C VAL A 73 3.45 5.23 18.18
N PRO A 74 2.64 5.48 17.13
CA PRO A 74 2.15 6.82 16.85
C PRO A 74 1.02 7.25 17.79
N GLN A 75 1.00 8.54 18.07
CA GLN A 75 -0.13 9.23 18.66
C GLN A 75 -0.95 9.89 17.55
N VAL A 76 -2.23 9.54 17.50
CA VAL A 76 -3.19 10.03 16.51
C VAL A 76 -4.38 10.69 17.20
N VAL A 77 -4.97 11.68 16.54
CA VAL A 77 -6.26 12.24 16.93
C VAL A 77 -7.36 11.61 16.09
N ARG A 78 -8.31 10.97 16.76
CA ARG A 78 -9.53 10.41 16.17
C ARG A 78 -10.73 10.87 17.00
N ASN A 79 -11.77 11.41 16.35
CA ASN A 79 -12.97 11.90 17.04
C ASN A 79 -12.70 12.87 18.21
N ARG A 80 -11.70 13.76 18.05
CA ARG A 80 -11.25 14.72 19.10
C ARG A 80 -10.61 14.10 20.34
N ALA A 81 -10.29 12.80 20.31
CA ALA A 81 -9.53 12.13 21.35
C ALA A 81 -8.13 11.76 20.82
N GLU A 82 -7.12 11.91 21.67
CA GLU A 82 -5.77 11.45 21.41
C GLU A 82 -5.67 9.96 21.75
N LEU A 83 -5.14 9.18 20.82
CA LEU A 83 -5.01 7.72 20.91
C LEU A 83 -3.59 7.33 20.56
N SER A 84 -2.98 6.49 21.38
CA SER A 84 -1.74 5.79 21.03
C SER A 84 -2.09 4.47 20.37
N ILE A 85 -1.67 4.28 19.13
CA ILE A 85 -1.86 3.02 18.39
C ILE A 85 -0.50 2.36 18.16
N THR A 86 -0.47 1.04 18.15
CA THR A 86 0.74 0.28 17.81
C THR A 86 0.64 -0.15 16.35
N LEU A 87 1.54 0.33 15.50
CA LEU A 87 1.56 -0.02 14.08
C LEU A 87 2.70 -1.00 13.79
N PRO A 88 2.42 -2.28 13.55
CA PRO A 88 3.44 -3.20 13.10
C PRO A 88 3.87 -2.82 11.67
N THR A 89 5.16 -2.65 11.47
CA THR A 89 5.76 -2.43 10.15
C THR A 89 6.16 -3.78 9.53
N PHE A 90 5.88 -3.95 8.25
CA PHE A 90 6.34 -5.08 7.44
C PHE A 90 7.31 -4.59 6.36
N ALA A 91 8.03 -5.52 5.73
CA ALA A 91 8.97 -5.18 4.66
C ALA A 91 8.20 -4.66 3.44
N ALA A 92 8.69 -3.59 2.81
CA ALA A 92 8.08 -3.10 1.57
C ALA A 92 8.16 -4.16 0.44
N ASP A 93 9.16 -5.04 0.49
CA ASP A 93 9.33 -6.14 -0.46
C ASP A 93 8.12 -7.08 -0.48
N ASP A 94 7.44 -7.29 0.65
CA ASP A 94 6.24 -8.14 0.74
C ASP A 94 5.03 -7.57 -0.02
N LEU A 95 5.10 -6.29 -0.42
CA LEU A 95 4.05 -5.59 -1.20
C LEU A 95 4.31 -5.62 -2.70
N GLU A 96 5.50 -6.05 -3.12
CA GLU A 96 5.86 -6.10 -4.53
C GLU A 96 5.29 -7.34 -5.23
N THR A 97 5.57 -7.47 -6.52
CA THR A 97 5.07 -8.59 -7.34
C THR A 97 6.13 -9.68 -7.41
N ASP A 98 5.93 -10.77 -6.68
CA ASP A 98 6.90 -11.88 -6.67
C ASP A 98 6.69 -12.88 -7.81
N HIS A 99 5.43 -13.10 -8.20
CA HIS A 99 5.05 -14.12 -9.16
C HIS A 99 3.87 -13.68 -10.02
N VAL A 100 3.85 -14.19 -11.25
CA VAL A 100 2.86 -13.89 -12.27
C VAL A 100 2.45 -15.21 -12.94
N VAL A 101 1.16 -15.37 -13.17
CA VAL A 101 0.56 -16.52 -13.85
C VAL A 101 0.00 -16.04 -15.18
N TYR A 102 0.45 -16.65 -16.27
CA TYR A 102 -0.14 -16.45 -17.59
C TYR A 102 -1.12 -17.58 -17.88
N ALA A 103 -2.40 -17.26 -18.08
CA ALA A 103 -3.44 -18.24 -18.37
C ALA A 103 -4.48 -17.65 -19.30
N LEU A 104 -4.91 -18.42 -20.31
CA LEU A 104 -5.99 -18.06 -21.24
C LEU A 104 -5.79 -16.67 -21.88
N ASP A 105 -4.55 -16.29 -22.20
CA ASP A 105 -4.20 -14.96 -22.73
C ASP A 105 -4.48 -13.77 -21.80
N ALA A 106 -4.51 -14.04 -20.49
CA ALA A 106 -4.54 -13.07 -19.42
C ALA A 106 -3.35 -13.25 -18.47
N VAL A 107 -2.87 -12.14 -17.93
CA VAL A 107 -1.81 -12.06 -16.94
C VAL A 107 -2.44 -11.84 -15.58
N ALA A 108 -2.34 -12.83 -14.68
CA ALA A 108 -2.82 -12.77 -13.31
C ALA A 108 -1.64 -12.64 -12.33
N GLN A 109 -1.78 -11.75 -11.35
CA GLN A 109 -0.77 -11.52 -10.32
C GLN A 109 -1.41 -11.03 -9.02
N LYS A 110 -0.63 -10.95 -7.94
CA LYS A 110 -1.09 -10.27 -6.73
C LYS A 110 -1.35 -8.78 -7.06
N PRO A 111 -2.40 -8.17 -6.48
CA PRO A 111 -2.72 -6.78 -6.77
C PRO A 111 -1.54 -5.87 -6.38
N PRO A 112 -0.98 -5.09 -7.33
CA PRO A 112 0.08 -4.14 -7.04
C PRO A 112 -0.33 -3.15 -5.96
N HIS A 113 0.64 -2.61 -5.22
CA HIS A 113 0.37 -1.64 -4.15
C HIS A 113 -0.52 -0.47 -4.61
N ALA A 114 -0.27 0.06 -5.82
CA ALA A 114 -1.08 1.14 -6.41
C ALA A 114 -2.56 0.77 -6.58
N VAL A 115 -2.87 -0.48 -6.89
CA VAL A 115 -4.26 -0.97 -7.02
C VAL A 115 -4.91 -1.10 -5.64
N ARG A 116 -4.17 -1.58 -4.64
CA ARG A 116 -4.65 -1.68 -3.25
C ARG A 116 -5.06 -0.32 -2.70
N LEU A 117 -4.37 0.76 -3.07
CA LEU A 117 -4.73 2.13 -2.65
C LEU A 117 -6.02 2.67 -3.30
N ARG A 118 -6.46 2.09 -4.41
CA ARG A 118 -7.68 2.54 -5.13
C ARG A 118 -8.94 1.86 -4.64
N VAL A 119 -8.82 0.64 -4.14
CA VAL A 119 -9.94 -0.22 -3.75
C VAL A 119 -10.07 -0.22 -2.23
N SER A 120 -11.30 -0.15 -1.72
CA SER A 120 -11.55 -0.17 -0.27
C SER A 120 -11.39 -1.55 0.35
N SER A 121 -11.83 -2.59 -0.35
CA SER A 121 -11.82 -3.98 0.11
C SER A 121 -11.40 -4.90 -1.03
N LEU A 122 -10.40 -5.76 -0.79
CA LEU A 122 -9.92 -6.70 -1.80
C LEU A 122 -10.83 -7.95 -1.85
N PRO A 123 -11.50 -8.24 -2.98
CA PRO A 123 -12.32 -9.45 -3.09
C PRO A 123 -11.47 -10.73 -3.20
N SER A 124 -10.25 -10.62 -3.74
CA SER A 124 -9.26 -11.70 -3.79
C SER A 124 -7.85 -11.15 -4.00
N ASN A 125 -6.81 -11.96 -3.77
CA ASN A 125 -5.43 -11.63 -4.12
C ASN A 125 -5.08 -12.04 -5.58
N VAL A 126 -6.08 -12.26 -6.43
CA VAL A 126 -5.88 -12.62 -7.84
C VAL A 126 -6.38 -11.47 -8.72
N PHE A 127 -5.43 -10.73 -9.28
CA PHE A 127 -5.69 -9.54 -10.08
C PHE A 127 -5.20 -9.71 -11.51
N ILE A 128 -6.08 -9.45 -12.49
CA ILE A 128 -5.75 -9.47 -13.91
C ILE A 128 -5.09 -8.14 -14.26
N SER A 129 -3.77 -8.14 -14.43
CA SER A 129 -3.01 -6.93 -14.75
C SER A 129 -3.10 -6.58 -16.23
N ALA A 130 -3.03 -7.58 -17.11
CA ALA A 130 -3.06 -7.38 -18.55
C ALA A 130 -3.81 -8.51 -19.26
N VAL A 131 -4.33 -8.20 -20.44
CA VAL A 131 -4.98 -9.14 -21.35
C VAL A 131 -4.47 -8.86 -22.75
N THR A 132 -4.14 -9.91 -23.50
CA THR A 132 -3.68 -9.78 -24.88
C THR A 132 -4.83 -9.31 -25.77
N ILE A 133 -4.63 -8.19 -26.48
CA ILE A 133 -5.66 -7.65 -27.39
C ILE A 133 -5.88 -8.64 -28.54
N GLY A 134 -7.14 -8.91 -28.88
CA GLY A 134 -7.50 -9.87 -29.93
C GLY A 134 -7.54 -11.33 -29.47
N SER A 135 -7.30 -11.61 -28.19
CA SER A 135 -7.44 -12.95 -27.62
C SER A 135 -8.87 -13.25 -27.15
N PRO A 136 -9.22 -14.52 -26.90
CA PRO A 136 -10.48 -14.88 -26.26
C PRO A 136 -10.68 -14.21 -24.90
N ALA A 137 -9.61 -14.01 -24.12
CA ALA A 137 -9.71 -13.27 -22.87
C ALA A 137 -10.06 -11.80 -23.08
N ALA A 138 -9.67 -11.16 -24.19
CA ALA A 138 -10.12 -9.80 -24.49
C ALA A 138 -11.61 -9.72 -24.84
N LEU A 139 -12.21 -10.83 -25.29
CA LEU A 139 -13.65 -10.91 -25.58
C LEU A 139 -14.47 -11.08 -24.31
N TYR A 140 -14.03 -11.95 -23.39
CA TYR A 140 -14.80 -12.33 -22.20
C TYR A 140 -14.33 -11.68 -20.89
N SER A 141 -13.13 -11.11 -20.87
CA SER A 141 -12.49 -10.51 -19.71
C SER A 141 -11.89 -9.14 -20.05
N ARG A 142 -11.44 -8.42 -19.03
CA ARG A 142 -10.76 -7.12 -19.15
C ARG A 142 -9.64 -7.03 -18.12
N SER A 143 -8.64 -6.21 -18.41
CA SER A 143 -7.61 -5.86 -17.44
C SER A 143 -8.22 -5.04 -16.29
N ASN A 144 -7.53 -5.04 -15.15
CA ASN A 144 -7.92 -4.38 -13.91
C ASN A 144 -9.11 -5.00 -13.18
N LEU A 145 -9.33 -6.30 -13.35
CA LEU A 145 -10.37 -7.06 -12.66
C LEU A 145 -9.78 -8.03 -11.63
N PHE A 146 -10.59 -8.37 -10.64
CA PHE A 146 -10.26 -9.39 -9.64
C PHE A 146 -11.01 -10.69 -9.93
N VAL A 147 -10.32 -11.82 -9.77
CA VAL A 147 -10.92 -13.14 -9.89
C VAL A 147 -11.28 -13.64 -8.49
N ALA A 148 -12.55 -13.58 -8.13
CA ALA A 148 -13.01 -14.00 -6.80
C ALA A 148 -13.33 -15.50 -6.73
N HIS A 149 -13.89 -16.06 -7.80
CA HIS A 149 -14.33 -17.45 -7.85
C HIS A 149 -14.13 -18.03 -9.25
N ILE A 150 -13.78 -19.31 -9.32
CA ILE A 150 -13.77 -20.12 -10.54
C ILE A 150 -14.66 -21.34 -10.28
N ASN A 151 -15.69 -21.56 -11.12
CA ASN A 151 -16.59 -22.72 -11.01
C ASN A 151 -17.11 -22.95 -9.58
N LYS A 152 -17.58 -21.88 -8.92
CA LYS A 152 -18.07 -21.86 -7.53
C LYS A 152 -17.03 -22.17 -6.44
N LYS A 153 -15.75 -22.38 -6.80
CA LYS A 153 -14.64 -22.48 -5.84
C LYS A 153 -14.04 -21.08 -5.61
N PRO A 154 -13.91 -20.61 -4.35
CA PRO A 154 -13.28 -19.32 -4.07
C PRO A 154 -11.79 -19.37 -4.41
N THR A 155 -11.28 -18.30 -5.03
CA THR A 155 -9.86 -18.15 -5.36
C THR A 155 -9.28 -17.01 -4.56
N THR A 156 -8.82 -17.31 -3.35
CA THR A 156 -8.20 -16.32 -2.46
C THR A 156 -6.80 -15.93 -2.93
N ASP A 157 -6.06 -16.90 -3.45
CA ASP A 157 -4.62 -16.77 -3.78
C ASP A 157 -4.31 -17.32 -5.18
N LEU A 158 -3.13 -16.98 -5.70
CA LEU A 158 -2.70 -17.40 -7.04
C LEU A 158 -2.53 -18.92 -7.17
N ASP A 159 -2.08 -19.60 -6.12
CA ASP A 159 -2.00 -21.06 -6.13
C ASP A 159 -3.38 -21.70 -6.23
N SER A 160 -4.37 -21.16 -5.52
CA SER A 160 -5.77 -21.60 -5.60
C SER A 160 -6.37 -21.33 -6.98
N PHE A 161 -5.95 -20.23 -7.63
CA PHE A 161 -6.33 -19.92 -9.00
C PHE A 161 -5.77 -20.94 -10.00
N VAL A 162 -4.48 -21.29 -9.88
CA VAL A 162 -3.84 -22.30 -10.74
C VAL A 162 -4.48 -23.68 -10.52
N ASP A 163 -4.67 -24.10 -9.27
CA ASP A 163 -5.32 -25.36 -8.93
C ASP A 163 -6.74 -25.43 -9.50
N ALA A 164 -7.52 -24.35 -9.35
CA ALA A 164 -8.86 -24.26 -9.93
C ALA A 164 -8.84 -24.38 -11.46
N LEU A 165 -7.91 -23.73 -12.16
CA LEU A 165 -7.76 -23.83 -13.62
C LEU A 165 -7.38 -25.24 -14.07
N THR A 166 -6.46 -25.92 -13.36
CA THR A 166 -6.00 -27.27 -13.76
C THR A 166 -7.05 -28.37 -13.58
N ARG A 167 -8.12 -28.10 -12.84
CA ARG A 167 -9.26 -29.01 -12.66
C ARG A 167 -10.36 -28.83 -13.71
N ILE A 168 -10.34 -27.71 -14.44
CA ILE A 168 -11.30 -27.46 -15.54
C ILE A 168 -11.08 -28.54 -16.61
N GLY A 169 -12.12 -29.32 -16.89
CA GLY A 169 -12.09 -30.45 -17.82
C GLY A 169 -11.64 -31.80 -17.23
N ARG A 170 -11.29 -31.87 -15.93
CA ARG A 170 -11.09 -33.14 -15.21
C ARG A 170 -12.25 -33.49 -14.27
N ASP A 171 -12.94 -32.47 -13.77
CA ASP A 171 -14.10 -32.59 -12.87
C ASP A 171 -15.44 -32.64 -13.67
N GLU A 172 -15.39 -32.86 -14.99
CA GLU A 172 -16.54 -33.14 -15.88
C GLU A 172 -16.59 -34.63 -16.25
#